data_AF-A0A4Y9ZQ48-F1
#
_entry.id   AF-A0A4Y9ZQ48-F1
#
_cell.length_a   1.000
_cell.length_b   1.000
_cell.length_c   1.000
_cell.angle_alpha   90.00
_cell.angle_beta   90.00
_cell.angle_gamma   90.00
#
_symmetry.space_group_name_H-M   'P 1'
#
loop_
_entity.id
_entity.type
_entity.pdbx_description
1 polymer ?
#
loop_
_entity_poly.entity_id
_entity_poly.type
_entity_poly.pdbx_seq_one_letter_code
_entity_poly.pdbx_strand_id
1 'polypeptide(L)'
;MPHLVKLALAGTPQQCAGIMRHLDIPASTQLDLDFSHDVNKTSRADVLPCVRAHARAMSCSIPLRTLWLSSVEGCFTLLRIWNHDLRDQRDFNYIERTLSPRVSIRLEVFSSHIIEATVLPDFTKTLAVSELDALRVDTWYATTSSQIWKDMLEDATQLRSVCICGPSATGFCEAITTPVNGNLDAFLPKLQVLELRNVHFGFGMLCSEDNLGDLLPQWIIQRQSQNPLSRLVITQCHIEEECVDLLKYLVELDWDGCYGEYDSDWLSELSDENGSETDWTEEDLELAQLVHDVLEGRPVPDD
;
A
#
# COMPACT_ATOMS: atom_id res chain seq x y z
N MET A 1 -6.68 -24.78 -23.09
CA MET A 1 -7.98 -25.20 -22.51
C MET A 1 -8.94 -24.02 -22.60
N PRO A 2 -9.78 -23.90 -23.65
CA PRO A 2 -10.46 -22.63 -23.97
C PRO A 2 -11.56 -22.21 -22.98
N HIS A 3 -12.01 -23.12 -22.11
CA HIS A 3 -13.08 -22.87 -21.13
C HIS A 3 -12.57 -22.85 -19.68
N LEU A 4 -11.26 -22.67 -19.48
CA LEU A 4 -10.70 -22.57 -18.14
C LEU A 4 -11.17 -21.26 -17.49
N VAL A 5 -12.02 -21.37 -16.48
CA VAL A 5 -12.57 -20.20 -15.77
C VAL A 5 -11.65 -19.77 -14.63
N LYS A 6 -11.09 -20.74 -13.88
CA LYS A 6 -10.21 -20.49 -12.74
C LYS A 6 -9.05 -21.48 -12.76
N LEU A 7 -7.85 -20.97 -12.50
CA LEU A 7 -6.64 -21.75 -12.25
C LEU A 7 -6.15 -21.40 -10.84
N ALA A 8 -6.16 -22.39 -9.95
CA ALA A 8 -5.59 -22.27 -8.61
C ALA A 8 -4.29 -23.07 -8.54
N LEU A 9 -3.19 -22.42 -8.15
CA LEU A 9 -1.89 -23.06 -7.94
C LEU A 9 -1.43 -22.77 -6.52
N ALA A 10 -0.97 -23.82 -5.82
CA ALA A 10 -0.39 -23.71 -4.50
C ALA A 10 1.01 -24.34 -4.51
N GLY A 11 1.97 -23.71 -3.81
CA GLY A 11 3.36 -24.17 -3.75
C GLY A 11 4.35 -23.01 -3.78
N THR A 12 5.61 -23.28 -4.12
CA THR A 12 6.61 -22.21 -4.21
C THR A 12 6.38 -21.33 -5.46
N PRO A 13 6.81 -20.06 -5.45
CA PRO A 13 6.77 -19.19 -6.64
C PRO A 13 7.38 -19.84 -7.89
N GLN A 14 8.49 -20.57 -7.76
CA GLN A 14 9.16 -21.25 -8.89
C GLN A 14 8.30 -22.38 -9.47
N GLN A 15 7.68 -23.19 -8.61
CA GLN A 15 6.82 -24.29 -9.04
C GLN A 15 5.60 -23.76 -9.79
N CYS A 16 4.95 -22.74 -9.23
CA CYS A 16 3.80 -22.11 -9.85
C CYS A 16 4.20 -21.45 -11.19
N ALA A 17 5.31 -20.73 -11.24
CA ALA A 17 5.83 -20.14 -12.47
C ALA A 17 6.15 -21.21 -13.53
N GLY A 18 6.79 -22.32 -13.14
CA GLY A 18 7.07 -23.45 -14.02
C GLY A 18 5.80 -24.02 -14.65
N ILE A 19 4.77 -24.27 -13.83
CA ILE A 19 3.46 -24.74 -14.32
C ILE A 19 2.84 -23.72 -15.27
N MET A 20 2.78 -22.44 -14.87
CA MET A 20 2.19 -21.37 -15.69
C MET A 20 2.86 -21.23 -17.06
N ARG A 21 4.18 -21.38 -17.14
CA ARG A 21 4.93 -21.30 -18.42
C ARG A 21 4.61 -22.43 -19.39
N HIS A 22 4.11 -23.56 -18.89
CA HIS A 22 3.73 -24.72 -19.70
C HIS A 22 2.23 -24.78 -20.00
N LEU A 23 1.43 -23.89 -19.41
CA LEU A 23 0.00 -23.82 -19.65
C LEU A 23 -0.32 -22.64 -20.58
N ASP A 24 -1.09 -22.92 -21.62
CA ASP A 24 -1.77 -21.86 -22.38
C ASP A 24 -3.02 -21.45 -21.59
N ILE A 25 -2.84 -20.45 -20.71
CA ILE A 25 -3.87 -19.91 -19.83
C ILE A 25 -4.68 -18.86 -20.62
N PRO A 26 -5.98 -19.09 -20.88
CA PRO A 26 -6.81 -18.08 -21.53
C PRO A 26 -6.82 -16.78 -20.72
N ALA A 27 -6.78 -15.64 -21.39
CA ALA A 27 -6.77 -14.33 -20.73
C ALA A 27 -8.01 -14.08 -19.83
N SER A 28 -9.12 -14.77 -20.07
CA SER A 28 -10.32 -14.70 -19.21
C SER A 28 -10.21 -15.50 -17.91
N THR A 29 -9.16 -16.30 -17.75
CA THR A 29 -9.01 -17.19 -16.59
C THR A 29 -8.70 -16.37 -15.35
N GLN A 30 -9.41 -16.64 -14.25
CA GLN A 30 -9.03 -16.15 -12.93
C GLN A 30 -7.83 -16.94 -12.42
N LEU A 31 -6.77 -16.23 -12.02
CA LEU A 31 -5.58 -16.83 -11.43
C LEU A 31 -5.61 -16.67 -9.91
N ASP A 32 -5.43 -17.77 -9.19
CA ASP A 32 -5.39 -17.82 -7.73
C ASP A 32 -4.09 -18.52 -7.31
N LEU A 33 -3.16 -17.76 -6.75
CA LEU A 33 -1.82 -18.24 -6.39
C LEU A 33 -1.69 -18.24 -4.89
N ASP A 34 -1.40 -19.40 -4.31
CA ASP A 34 -1.21 -19.56 -2.87
C ASP A 34 0.24 -19.99 -2.57
N PHE A 35 1.03 -19.04 -2.04
CA PHE A 35 2.43 -19.27 -1.67
C PHE A 35 2.60 -19.40 -0.15
N SER A 36 1.54 -19.76 0.58
CA SER A 36 1.60 -19.92 2.03
C SER A 36 2.70 -20.88 2.48
N HIS A 37 2.87 -21.98 1.75
CA HIS A 37 3.86 -22.99 2.11
C HIS A 37 5.32 -22.66 1.73
N ASP A 38 5.63 -21.45 1.26
CA ASP A 38 7.02 -21.07 0.94
C ASP A 38 7.79 -20.59 2.18
N VAL A 39 8.34 -21.57 2.91
CA VAL A 39 9.17 -21.34 4.11
C VAL A 39 10.49 -20.62 3.78
N ASN A 40 10.96 -20.70 2.53
CA ASN A 40 12.33 -20.33 2.16
C ASN A 40 12.48 -18.89 1.67
N LYS A 41 11.45 -18.04 1.82
CA LYS A 41 11.43 -16.65 1.32
C LYS A 41 11.94 -16.55 -0.13
N THR A 42 11.61 -17.53 -0.98
CA THR A 42 12.22 -17.57 -2.30
C THR A 42 11.80 -16.35 -3.11
N SER A 43 12.73 -15.83 -3.92
CA SER A 43 12.49 -14.63 -4.71
C SER A 43 11.21 -14.80 -5.57
N ARG A 44 10.28 -13.87 -5.39
CA ARG A 44 9.00 -13.86 -6.09
C ARG A 44 9.15 -13.46 -7.55
N ALA A 45 10.34 -12.97 -7.94
CA ALA A 45 10.67 -12.50 -9.28
C ALA A 45 10.35 -13.52 -10.39
N ASP A 46 10.30 -14.83 -10.09
CA ASP A 46 10.02 -15.86 -11.09
C ASP A 46 8.56 -15.91 -11.57
N VAL A 47 7.61 -15.59 -10.68
CA VAL A 47 6.17 -15.69 -10.97
C VAL A 47 5.57 -14.38 -11.45
N LEU A 48 6.15 -13.24 -11.05
CA LEU A 48 5.65 -11.91 -11.44
C LEU A 48 5.59 -11.71 -12.96
N PRO A 49 6.56 -12.14 -13.78
CA PRO A 49 6.47 -12.06 -15.24
C PRO A 49 5.28 -12.85 -15.80
N CYS A 50 4.98 -14.01 -15.21
CA CYS A 50 3.85 -14.85 -15.64
C CYS A 50 2.51 -14.19 -15.28
N VAL A 51 2.41 -13.63 -14.07
CA VAL A 51 1.25 -12.84 -13.63
C VAL A 51 1.05 -11.63 -14.53
N ARG A 52 2.12 -10.88 -14.81
CA ARG A 52 2.11 -9.71 -15.69
C ARG A 52 1.66 -10.08 -17.10
N ALA A 53 2.21 -11.17 -17.66
CA ALA A 53 1.84 -11.64 -18.99
C ALA A 53 0.35 -12.02 -19.03
N HIS A 54 -0.15 -12.75 -18.03
CA HIS A 54 -1.55 -13.14 -17.92
C HIS A 54 -2.50 -11.95 -17.76
N ALA A 55 -2.12 -11.00 -16.92
CA ALA A 55 -2.86 -9.75 -16.72
C ALA A 55 -2.98 -8.95 -18.03
N ARG A 56 -1.94 -8.97 -18.87
CA ARG A 56 -1.86 -8.24 -20.15
C ARG A 56 -2.31 -9.02 -21.38
N ALA A 57 -2.52 -10.33 -21.27
CA ALA A 57 -2.79 -11.20 -22.42
C ALA A 57 -4.08 -10.85 -23.17
N MET A 58 -4.95 -9.98 -22.63
CA MET A 58 -6.06 -9.43 -23.38
C MET A 58 -5.62 -8.24 -24.24
N SER A 59 -5.47 -8.48 -25.54
CA SER A 59 -5.39 -7.43 -26.58
C SER A 59 -6.71 -6.65 -26.73
N CYS A 60 -7.74 -6.98 -25.95
CA CYS A 60 -9.03 -6.30 -25.90
C CYS A 60 -9.07 -5.30 -24.73
N SER A 61 -8.53 -4.11 -24.97
CA SER A 61 -8.93 -2.78 -24.46
C SER A 61 -9.11 -2.48 -22.95
N ILE A 62 -9.04 -3.44 -22.03
CA ILE A 62 -9.32 -3.18 -20.60
C ILE A 62 -8.06 -3.40 -19.77
N PRO A 63 -7.28 -2.33 -19.49
CA PRO A 63 -6.06 -2.42 -18.71
C PRO A 63 -6.36 -2.85 -17.26
N LEU A 64 -5.32 -3.28 -16.55
CA LEU A 64 -5.41 -3.43 -15.09
C LEU A 64 -5.66 -2.06 -14.49
N ARG A 65 -6.74 -1.91 -13.72
CA ARG A 65 -7.18 -0.60 -13.23
C ARG A 65 -7.18 -0.50 -11.72
N THR A 66 -7.44 -1.61 -11.03
CA THR A 66 -7.54 -1.62 -9.57
C THR A 66 -6.55 -2.61 -8.99
N LEU A 67 -5.69 -2.11 -8.12
CA LEU A 67 -4.78 -2.91 -7.31
C LEU A 67 -5.19 -2.81 -5.84
N TRP A 68 -5.30 -3.94 -5.16
CA TRP A 68 -5.47 -3.99 -3.72
C TRP A 68 -4.37 -4.84 -3.10
N LEU A 69 -3.59 -4.23 -2.23
CA LEU A 69 -2.69 -4.90 -1.30
C LEU A 69 -3.32 -4.85 0.09
N SER A 70 -3.43 -5.99 0.75
CA SER A 70 -3.86 -6.05 2.14
C SER A 70 -2.96 -6.98 2.93
N SER A 71 -2.46 -6.51 4.05
CA SER A 71 -1.92 -7.33 5.11
C SER A 71 -3.02 -7.53 6.15
N VAL A 72 -3.50 -8.76 6.30
CA VAL A 72 -4.56 -9.09 7.24
C VAL A 72 -3.92 -9.62 8.52
N GLU A 73 -4.48 -9.25 9.67
CA GLU A 73 -4.14 -9.87 10.96
C GLU A 73 -4.16 -11.42 10.82
N GLY A 74 -2.98 -12.04 10.96
CA GLY A 74 -2.84 -13.49 10.77
C GLY A 74 -1.78 -13.95 9.75
N CYS A 75 -0.69 -13.19 9.57
CA CYS A 75 0.52 -13.62 8.86
C CYS A 75 0.39 -13.78 7.34
N PHE A 76 -0.52 -13.09 6.64
CA PHE A 76 -0.51 -13.16 5.18
C PHE A 76 -0.80 -11.81 4.50
N THR A 77 -0.15 -11.61 3.36
CA THR A 77 -0.42 -10.54 2.44
C THR A 77 -1.26 -11.06 1.28
N LEU A 78 -2.37 -10.39 1.01
CA LEU A 78 -3.21 -10.58 -0.16
C LEU A 78 -2.92 -9.49 -1.17
N LEU A 79 -2.64 -9.91 -2.40
CA LEU A 79 -2.63 -9.05 -3.56
C LEU A 79 -3.77 -9.45 -4.48
N ARG A 80 -4.64 -8.50 -4.80
CA ARG A 80 -5.75 -8.73 -5.71
C ARG A 80 -5.78 -7.66 -6.78
N ILE A 81 -6.08 -8.08 -8.00
CA ILE A 81 -6.06 -7.22 -9.19
C ILE A 81 -7.38 -7.39 -9.97
N TRP A 82 -7.99 -6.26 -10.34
CA TRP A 82 -9.19 -6.22 -11.18
C TRP A 82 -8.96 -5.39 -12.44
N ASN A 83 -9.71 -5.73 -13.48
CA ASN A 83 -9.80 -4.97 -14.73
C ASN A 83 -11.00 -4.00 -14.73
N HIS A 84 -11.54 -3.65 -13.56
CA HIS A 84 -12.73 -2.81 -13.47
C HIS A 84 -12.35 -1.34 -13.29
N ASP A 85 -13.10 -0.45 -13.94
CA ASP A 85 -12.95 1.00 -13.79
C ASP A 85 -13.74 1.48 -12.56
N LEU A 86 -13.14 2.30 -11.69
CA LEU A 86 -13.81 2.84 -10.50
C LEU A 86 -14.49 4.19 -10.73
N ARG A 87 -14.55 4.68 -11.98
CA ARG A 87 -15.17 5.96 -12.34
C ARG A 87 -16.57 6.22 -11.78
N ASP A 88 -17.35 5.19 -11.47
CA ASP A 88 -18.72 5.31 -10.94
C ASP A 88 -18.82 5.55 -9.42
N GLN A 89 -17.75 6.08 -8.78
CA GLN A 89 -17.73 6.43 -7.34
C GLN A 89 -18.08 5.29 -6.38
N ARG A 90 -17.91 4.03 -6.78
CA ARG A 90 -18.16 2.89 -5.90
C ARG A 90 -16.92 2.66 -5.03
N ASP A 91 -17.12 2.65 -3.72
CA ASP A 91 -16.12 2.31 -2.71
C ASP A 91 -15.46 0.94 -3.04
N PHE A 92 -14.17 0.78 -2.73
CA PHE A 92 -13.44 -0.49 -2.78
C PHE A 92 -14.21 -1.65 -2.12
N ASN A 93 -14.97 -1.38 -1.05
CA ASN A 93 -15.80 -2.37 -0.38
C ASN A 93 -16.87 -2.97 -1.32
N TYR A 94 -17.37 -2.20 -2.29
CA TYR A 94 -18.29 -2.71 -3.32
C TYR A 94 -17.56 -3.66 -4.28
N ILE A 95 -16.37 -3.30 -4.77
CA ILE A 95 -15.58 -4.18 -5.65
C ILE A 95 -15.34 -5.51 -4.96
N GLU A 96 -14.86 -5.48 -3.71
CA GLU A 96 -14.55 -6.70 -2.98
C GLU A 96 -15.76 -7.62 -2.87
N ARG A 97 -16.94 -7.07 -2.55
CA ARG A 97 -18.15 -7.86 -2.31
C ARG A 97 -18.81 -8.38 -3.58
N THR A 98 -18.60 -7.73 -4.72
CA THR A 98 -19.39 -7.98 -5.94
C THR A 98 -18.59 -8.51 -7.11
N LEU A 99 -17.28 -8.28 -7.17
CA LEU A 99 -16.44 -8.62 -8.31
C LEU A 99 -15.35 -9.62 -7.92
N SER A 100 -15.22 -10.68 -8.72
CA SER A 100 -14.09 -11.61 -8.56
C SER A 100 -12.80 -10.99 -9.11
N PRO A 101 -11.68 -11.03 -8.37
CA PRO A 101 -10.40 -10.55 -8.89
C PRO A 101 -9.95 -11.41 -10.06
N ARG A 102 -9.31 -10.80 -11.04
CA ARG A 102 -8.70 -11.53 -12.16
C ARG A 102 -7.46 -12.29 -11.71
N VAL A 103 -6.69 -11.66 -10.83
CA VAL A 103 -5.52 -12.27 -10.19
C VAL A 103 -5.68 -12.07 -8.69
N SER A 104 -5.59 -13.17 -7.96
CA SER A 104 -5.48 -13.23 -6.51
C SER A 104 -4.18 -13.93 -6.18
N ILE A 105 -3.36 -13.31 -5.36
CA ILE A 105 -2.12 -13.90 -4.84
C ILE A 105 -2.18 -13.81 -3.33
N ARG A 106 -2.03 -14.94 -2.66
CA ARG A 106 -1.93 -15.07 -1.23
C ARG A 106 -0.49 -15.44 -0.88
N LEU A 107 0.10 -14.63 -0.02
CA LEU A 107 1.48 -14.78 0.46
C LEU A 107 1.42 -14.97 1.96
N GLU A 108 1.94 -16.08 2.51
CA GLU A 108 2.18 -16.13 3.95
C GLU A 108 3.47 -15.37 4.27
N VAL A 109 3.42 -14.61 5.35
CA VAL A 109 4.43 -13.68 5.81
C VAL A 109 4.67 -13.99 7.28
N PHE A 110 5.76 -14.69 7.54
CA PHE A 110 6.17 -15.10 8.89
C PHE A 110 6.83 -13.97 9.71
N SER A 111 6.87 -12.74 9.21
CA SER A 111 7.40 -11.58 9.96
C SER A 111 6.74 -10.29 9.48
N SER A 112 6.00 -9.66 10.39
CA SER A 112 5.10 -8.50 10.16
C SER A 112 5.80 -7.22 9.70
N HIS A 113 7.11 -7.07 9.91
CA HIS A 113 7.77 -5.76 9.75
C HIS A 113 8.64 -5.62 8.50
N ILE A 114 9.25 -6.70 8.00
CA ILE A 114 10.33 -6.60 6.98
C ILE A 114 9.83 -6.85 5.54
N ILE A 115 8.72 -7.58 5.40
CA ILE A 115 8.32 -8.12 4.10
C ILE A 115 7.43 -7.15 3.31
N GLU A 116 6.62 -6.31 3.97
CA GLU A 116 5.72 -5.37 3.27
C GLU A 116 6.48 -4.28 2.50
N ALA A 117 7.62 -3.82 3.04
CA ALA A 117 8.49 -2.85 2.37
C ALA A 117 9.12 -3.38 1.07
N THR A 118 9.27 -4.70 0.90
CA THR A 118 9.90 -5.32 -0.28
C THR A 118 8.89 -5.90 -1.28
N VAL A 119 7.75 -6.40 -0.79
CA VAL A 119 6.67 -6.95 -1.64
C VAL A 119 6.09 -5.87 -2.54
N LEU A 120 5.67 -4.74 -1.95
CA LEU A 120 4.91 -3.73 -2.67
C LEU A 120 5.73 -3.11 -3.83
N PRO A 121 7.03 -2.80 -3.68
CA PRO A 121 7.86 -2.38 -4.80
C PRO A 121 8.00 -3.40 -5.92
N ASP A 122 8.21 -4.67 -5.59
CA ASP A 122 8.39 -5.72 -6.61
C ASP A 122 7.13 -5.89 -7.46
N PHE A 123 5.96 -5.85 -6.81
CA PHE A 123 4.68 -5.96 -7.50
C PHE A 123 4.34 -4.72 -8.33
N THR A 124 4.55 -3.52 -7.79
CA THR A 124 4.25 -2.27 -8.51
C THR A 124 5.14 -2.12 -9.74
N LYS A 125 6.45 -2.34 -9.61
CA LYS A 125 7.40 -2.32 -10.74
C LYS A 125 7.05 -3.36 -11.80
N THR A 126 6.63 -4.56 -11.38
CA THR A 126 6.38 -5.65 -12.35
C THR A 126 5.03 -5.54 -13.03
N LEU A 127 3.98 -5.12 -12.33
CA LEU A 127 2.62 -5.06 -12.88
C LEU A 127 2.39 -3.87 -13.83
N ALA A 128 3.36 -2.96 -13.93
CA ALA A 128 3.27 -1.72 -14.69
C ALA A 128 2.08 -0.87 -14.26
N VAL A 129 2.28 -0.22 -13.12
CA VAL A 129 1.36 0.71 -12.47
C VAL A 129 0.90 1.90 -13.34
N SER A 130 1.48 2.12 -14.52
CA SER A 130 1.15 3.27 -15.38
C SER A 130 -0.30 3.31 -15.86
N GLU A 131 -0.99 2.17 -15.86
CA GLU A 131 -2.39 2.08 -16.25
C GLU A 131 -3.36 2.02 -15.05
N LEU A 132 -2.84 2.00 -13.80
CA LEU A 132 -3.68 1.94 -12.62
C LEU A 132 -4.52 3.22 -12.49
N ASP A 133 -5.80 3.02 -12.22
CA ASP A 133 -6.79 4.05 -11.96
C ASP A 133 -7.08 4.14 -10.44
N ALA A 134 -6.95 3.01 -9.74
CA ALA A 134 -7.21 2.91 -8.32
C ALA A 134 -6.21 2.00 -7.59
N LEU A 135 -5.78 2.44 -6.41
CA LEU A 135 -4.87 1.73 -5.53
C LEU A 135 -5.46 1.69 -4.12
N ARG A 136 -5.52 0.49 -3.52
CA ARG A 136 -5.78 0.32 -2.09
C ARG A 136 -4.63 -0.41 -1.43
N VAL A 137 -4.16 0.12 -0.31
CA VAL A 137 -3.11 -0.48 0.51
C VAL A 137 -3.58 -0.52 1.95
N ASP A 138 -3.86 -1.71 2.46
CA ASP A 138 -4.25 -1.93 3.84
C ASP A 138 -3.07 -2.56 4.59
N THR A 139 -2.27 -1.76 5.31
CA THR A 139 -1.13 -2.24 6.09
C THR A 139 -1.31 -1.82 7.55
N TRP A 140 -1.26 -2.77 8.48
CA TRP A 140 -1.52 -2.47 9.90
C TRP A 140 -0.24 -2.19 10.68
N TYR A 141 0.88 -2.78 10.27
CA TYR A 141 2.13 -2.77 11.04
C TYR A 141 3.36 -2.35 10.24
N ALA A 142 3.26 -2.29 8.92
CA ALA A 142 4.36 -1.80 8.10
C ALA A 142 4.21 -0.30 7.86
N THR A 143 5.35 0.36 7.93
CA THR A 143 5.53 1.69 7.38
C THR A 143 6.09 1.56 5.96
N THR A 144 5.83 2.57 5.13
CA THR A 144 6.40 2.66 3.80
C THR A 144 6.90 4.07 3.64
N SER A 145 8.21 4.24 3.45
CA SER A 145 8.82 5.55 3.36
C SER A 145 8.33 6.32 2.13
N SER A 146 8.41 7.64 2.20
CA SER A 146 8.00 8.52 1.10
C SER A 146 8.77 8.27 -0.19
N GLN A 147 10.06 7.92 -0.10
CA GLN A 147 10.87 7.57 -1.27
C GLN A 147 10.38 6.29 -1.94
N ILE A 148 10.06 5.25 -1.15
CA ILE A 148 9.50 4.01 -1.70
C ILE A 148 8.18 4.29 -2.41
N TRP A 149 7.29 5.09 -1.82
CA TRP A 149 6.04 5.50 -2.48
C TRP A 149 6.27 6.19 -3.81
N LYS A 150 7.24 7.11 -3.89
CA LYS A 150 7.60 7.78 -5.14
C LYS A 150 8.11 6.80 -6.19
N ASP A 151 9.08 5.96 -5.83
CA ASP A 151 9.68 4.97 -6.74
C ASP A 151 8.62 3.98 -7.25
N MET A 152 7.65 3.61 -6.42
CA MET A 152 6.59 2.67 -6.80
C MET A 152 5.54 3.28 -7.72
N LEU A 153 5.24 4.57 -7.56
CA LEU A 153 4.12 5.22 -8.25
C LEU A 153 4.57 6.31 -9.23
N GLU A 154 5.87 6.44 -9.50
CA GLU A 154 6.42 7.43 -10.45
C GLU A 154 5.73 7.34 -11.82
N ASP A 155 5.47 6.11 -12.28
CA ASP A 155 4.85 5.84 -13.57
C ASP A 155 3.32 5.88 -13.52
N ALA A 156 2.71 5.87 -12.32
CA ALA A 156 1.26 5.75 -12.08
C ALA A 156 0.49 7.05 -12.35
N THR A 157 0.78 7.71 -13.47
CA THR A 157 0.21 9.02 -13.84
C THR A 157 -1.31 9.02 -14.08
N GLN A 158 -1.91 7.83 -14.24
CA GLN A 158 -3.35 7.66 -14.43
C GLN A 158 -4.12 7.46 -13.12
N LEU A 159 -3.44 7.35 -11.98
CA LEU A 159 -4.05 7.03 -10.70
C LEU A 159 -4.98 8.15 -10.25
N ARG A 160 -6.25 7.81 -9.99
CA ARG A 160 -7.33 8.73 -9.61
C ARG A 160 -7.82 8.52 -8.18
N SER A 161 -7.78 7.28 -7.70
CA SER A 161 -8.27 6.92 -6.38
C SER A 161 -7.19 6.19 -5.60
N VAL A 162 -6.90 6.66 -4.40
CA VAL A 162 -5.96 6.02 -3.49
C VAL A 162 -6.64 5.86 -2.14
N CYS A 163 -6.62 4.64 -1.61
CA CYS A 163 -7.05 4.32 -0.25
C CYS A 163 -5.87 3.72 0.50
N ILE A 164 -5.47 4.33 1.61
CA ILE A 164 -4.37 3.82 2.43
C ILE A 164 -4.83 3.70 3.87
N CYS A 165 -4.61 2.52 4.43
CA CYS A 165 -4.91 2.22 5.82
C CYS A 165 -3.61 2.11 6.62
N GLY A 166 -3.62 2.62 7.86
CA GLY A 166 -2.58 2.39 8.85
C GLY A 166 -1.30 3.22 8.64
N PRO A 167 -0.16 2.78 9.23
CA PRO A 167 1.06 3.59 9.34
C PRO A 167 1.71 3.98 8.00
N SER A 168 1.52 3.21 6.93
CA SER A 168 2.06 3.56 5.60
C SER A 168 1.45 4.84 5.01
N ALA A 169 0.32 5.31 5.53
CA ALA A 169 -0.34 6.53 5.07
C ALA A 169 0.53 7.78 5.28
N THR A 170 1.29 7.86 6.38
CA THR A 170 2.15 9.01 6.68
C THR A 170 3.21 9.20 5.60
N GLY A 171 3.98 8.14 5.31
CA GLY A 171 4.98 8.19 4.26
C GLY A 171 4.38 8.42 2.87
N PHE A 172 3.15 7.98 2.61
CA PHE A 172 2.47 8.32 1.35
C PHE A 172 2.13 9.82 1.28
N CYS A 173 1.63 10.39 2.38
CA CYS A 173 1.29 11.80 2.46
C CYS A 173 2.54 12.68 2.31
N GLU A 174 3.67 12.31 2.91
CA GLU A 174 4.97 12.93 2.65
C GLU A 174 5.39 12.81 1.18
N ALA A 175 5.13 11.67 0.54
CA ALA A 175 5.47 11.47 -0.87
C ALA A 175 4.71 12.43 -1.79
N ILE A 176 3.41 12.65 -1.53
CA ILE A 176 2.57 13.56 -2.32
C ILE A 176 2.86 15.03 -2.05
N THR A 177 3.34 15.40 -0.86
CA THR A 177 3.70 16.79 -0.51
C THR A 177 5.05 17.20 -1.10
N THR A 178 5.96 16.25 -1.30
CA THR A 178 7.30 16.54 -1.78
C THR A 178 7.35 16.64 -3.31
N PRO A 179 7.92 17.71 -3.88
CA PRO A 179 8.07 17.86 -5.34
C PRO A 179 8.88 16.72 -5.98
N VAL A 180 8.51 16.34 -7.20
CA VAL A 180 9.26 15.36 -8.00
C VAL A 180 10.39 16.08 -8.75
N ASN A 181 11.64 15.72 -8.48
CA ASN A 181 12.84 16.17 -9.23
C ASN A 181 13.04 17.70 -9.32
N GLY A 182 12.56 18.46 -8.33
CA GLY A 182 12.68 19.92 -8.31
C GLY A 182 11.79 20.65 -9.34
N ASN A 183 11.02 19.91 -10.14
CA ASN A 183 9.95 20.48 -10.95
C ASN A 183 8.69 20.62 -10.08
N LEU A 184 7.88 21.64 -10.40
CA LEU A 184 6.57 21.87 -9.79
C LEU A 184 5.50 20.85 -10.26
N ASP A 185 5.92 19.76 -10.89
CA ASP A 185 4.99 18.74 -11.38
C ASP A 185 4.45 17.96 -10.19
N ALA A 186 3.12 17.96 -10.06
CA ALA A 186 2.44 17.28 -8.97
C ALA A 186 2.64 15.76 -9.07
N PHE A 187 3.10 15.14 -7.98
CA PHE A 187 3.05 13.69 -7.82
C PHE A 187 1.59 13.23 -7.90
N LEU A 188 1.32 12.21 -8.73
CA LEU A 188 -0.03 11.73 -9.06
C LEU A 188 -0.95 12.86 -9.58
N PRO A 189 -0.68 13.41 -10.78
CA PRO A 189 -1.37 14.60 -11.28
C PRO A 189 -2.88 14.38 -11.47
N LYS A 190 -3.32 13.14 -11.68
CA LYS A 190 -4.74 12.79 -11.88
C LYS A 190 -5.47 12.33 -10.62
N LEU A 191 -4.84 12.40 -9.45
CA LEU A 191 -5.47 12.02 -8.18
C LEU A 191 -6.70 12.89 -7.91
N GLN A 192 -7.85 12.24 -7.73
CA GLN A 192 -9.16 12.86 -7.51
C GLN A 192 -9.75 12.50 -6.14
N VAL A 193 -9.49 11.28 -5.67
CA VAL A 193 -9.99 10.76 -4.40
C VAL A 193 -8.84 10.23 -3.57
N LEU A 194 -8.71 10.73 -2.35
CA LEU A 194 -7.80 10.21 -1.34
C LEU A 194 -8.64 9.73 -0.15
N GLU A 195 -8.44 8.49 0.26
CA GLU A 195 -9.06 7.89 1.43
C GLU A 195 -7.97 7.45 2.42
N LEU A 196 -8.06 7.95 3.64
CA LEU A 196 -7.16 7.65 4.74
C LEU A 196 -7.96 6.90 5.81
N ARG A 197 -7.46 5.73 6.21
CA ARG A 197 -8.13 4.86 7.19
C ARG A 197 -7.22 4.48 8.34
N ASN A 198 -7.72 4.49 9.57
CA ASN A 198 -6.94 4.06 10.74
C ASN A 198 -5.54 4.72 10.80
N VAL A 199 -5.48 6.02 10.48
CA VAL A 199 -4.22 6.80 10.43
C VAL A 199 -4.11 7.66 11.68
N HIS A 200 -2.93 7.68 12.28
CA HIS A 200 -2.63 8.56 13.41
C HIS A 200 -1.87 9.79 12.91
N PHE A 201 -2.50 10.97 12.91
CA PHE A 201 -1.89 12.18 12.34
C PHE A 201 -0.76 12.73 13.21
N GLY A 202 -0.89 12.65 14.55
CA GLY A 202 0.11 13.16 15.48
C GLY A 202 1.30 12.22 15.75
N PHE A 203 1.32 11.00 15.17
CA PHE A 203 2.41 10.03 15.36
C PHE A 203 3.61 10.35 14.46
N GLY A 204 4.12 11.59 14.57
CA GLY A 204 5.31 12.07 13.87
C GLY A 204 6.62 11.51 14.44
N MET A 205 6.59 10.78 15.55
CA MET A 205 7.81 10.51 16.33
C MET A 205 8.82 9.54 15.73
N LEU A 206 8.51 8.75 14.68
CA LEU A 206 9.43 7.72 14.21
C LEU A 206 10.05 7.95 12.81
N CYS A 207 9.48 8.79 11.94
CA CYS A 207 9.95 8.85 10.55
C CYS A 207 9.98 10.25 9.90
N SER A 208 9.34 11.28 10.45
CA SER A 208 9.33 12.63 9.86
C SER A 208 9.27 13.73 10.91
N GLU A 209 9.96 14.85 10.66
CA GLU A 209 9.85 16.03 11.53
C GLU A 209 8.49 16.75 11.38
N ASP A 210 7.79 16.51 10.27
CA ASP A 210 6.52 17.18 9.95
C ASP A 210 5.30 16.36 10.39
N ASN A 211 4.31 17.04 10.98
CA ASN A 211 3.02 16.47 11.36
C ASN A 211 2.12 16.34 10.12
N LEU A 212 1.43 15.21 9.98
CA LEU A 212 0.48 14.99 8.88
C LEU A 212 -0.65 16.05 8.85
N GLY A 213 -1.00 16.58 10.03
CA GLY A 213 -1.96 17.66 10.21
C GLY A 213 -1.58 18.97 9.51
N ASP A 214 -0.27 19.21 9.30
CA ASP A 214 0.23 20.38 8.57
C ASP A 214 0.46 20.06 7.09
N LEU A 215 1.02 18.87 6.82
CA LEU A 215 1.38 18.42 5.47
C LEU A 215 0.15 18.33 4.55
N LEU A 216 -0.92 17.69 5.01
CA LEU A 216 -2.08 17.39 4.18
C LEU A 216 -2.82 18.67 3.72
N PRO A 217 -3.16 19.64 4.61
CA PRO A 217 -3.73 20.92 4.18
C PRO A 217 -2.82 21.69 3.22
N GLN A 218 -1.51 21.75 3.50
CA GLN A 218 -0.55 22.46 2.65
C GLN A 218 -0.52 21.89 1.23
N TRP A 219 -0.49 20.57 1.10
CA TRP A 219 -0.54 19.89 -0.18
C TRP A 219 -1.84 20.13 -0.95
N ILE A 220 -2.99 20.09 -0.27
CA ILE A 220 -4.28 20.39 -0.90
C ILE A 220 -4.28 21.82 -1.44
N ILE A 221 -3.82 22.79 -0.66
CA ILE A 221 -3.71 24.21 -1.08
C ILE A 221 -2.84 24.34 -2.35
N GLN A 222 -1.68 23.70 -2.38
CA GLN A 222 -0.79 23.73 -3.55
C GLN A 222 -1.48 23.17 -4.80
N ARG A 223 -2.24 22.07 -4.66
CA ARG A 223 -2.94 21.41 -5.77
C ARG A 223 -4.14 22.16 -6.33
N GLN A 224 -4.77 23.05 -5.55
CA GLN A 224 -5.98 23.79 -5.98
C GLN A 224 -5.81 24.51 -7.33
N SER A 225 -4.60 24.99 -7.63
CA SER A 225 -4.33 25.76 -8.84
C SER A 225 -4.16 24.92 -10.12
N GLN A 226 -3.86 23.62 -9.99
CA GLN A 226 -3.51 22.76 -11.12
C GLN A 226 -4.45 21.57 -11.28
N ASN A 227 -4.59 20.78 -10.22
CA ASN A 227 -5.33 19.51 -10.22
C ASN A 227 -5.99 19.31 -8.85
N PRO A 228 -7.12 20.00 -8.59
CA PRO A 228 -7.77 19.97 -7.29
C PRO A 228 -8.20 18.55 -6.93
N LEU A 229 -7.94 18.16 -5.68
CA LEU A 229 -8.51 16.94 -5.13
C LEU A 229 -10.02 17.12 -5.06
N SER A 230 -10.78 16.16 -5.58
CA SER A 230 -12.23 16.25 -5.61
C SER A 230 -12.84 15.86 -4.27
N ARG A 231 -12.35 14.78 -3.66
CA ARG A 231 -12.86 14.24 -2.40
C ARG A 231 -11.74 13.71 -1.52
N LEU A 232 -11.83 14.02 -0.22
CA LEU A 232 -11.01 13.44 0.83
C LEU A 232 -11.91 12.63 1.76
N VAL A 233 -11.56 11.39 2.04
CA VAL A 233 -12.28 10.53 2.99
C VAL A 233 -11.35 10.22 4.15
N ILE A 234 -11.80 10.47 5.37
CA ILE A 234 -11.07 10.21 6.61
C ILE A 234 -11.95 9.32 7.48
N THR A 235 -11.47 8.13 7.80
CA THR A 235 -12.24 7.14 8.57
C THR A 235 -11.37 6.47 9.62
N GLN A 236 -11.82 6.46 10.87
CA GLN A 236 -11.11 5.89 12.01
C GLN A 236 -9.71 6.50 12.21
N CYS A 237 -9.51 7.76 11.80
CA CYS A 237 -8.24 8.45 11.98
C CYS A 237 -8.21 9.23 13.29
N HIS A 238 -7.03 9.34 13.90
CA HIS A 238 -6.79 10.24 15.03
C HIS A 238 -6.27 11.57 14.47
N ILE A 239 -7.15 12.55 14.39
CA ILE A 239 -6.91 13.88 13.81
C ILE A 239 -7.52 14.95 14.72
N GLU A 240 -6.86 16.10 14.83
CA GLU A 240 -7.33 17.26 15.60
C GLU A 240 -8.52 17.93 14.89
N GLU A 241 -9.47 18.46 15.68
CA GLU A 241 -10.69 19.08 15.15
C GLU A 241 -10.38 20.32 14.31
N GLU A 242 -9.38 21.11 14.71
CA GLU A 242 -8.92 22.29 13.96
C GLU A 242 -8.40 21.92 12.57
N CYS A 243 -7.68 20.80 12.46
CA CYS A 243 -7.18 20.29 11.18
C CYS A 243 -8.35 19.85 10.29
N VAL A 244 -9.32 19.13 10.86
CA VAL A 244 -10.55 18.71 10.15
C VAL A 244 -11.31 19.92 9.61
N ASP A 245 -11.50 20.96 10.43
CA ASP A 245 -12.21 22.16 10.02
C ASP A 245 -11.48 22.88 8.88
N LEU A 246 -10.16 22.99 8.94
CA LEU A 246 -9.36 23.51 7.83
C LEU A 246 -9.57 22.67 6.55
N LEU A 247 -9.54 21.34 6.65
CA LEU A 247 -9.75 20.44 5.51
C LEU A 247 -11.15 20.60 4.88
N LYS A 248 -12.20 20.77 5.69
CA LYS A 248 -13.58 21.03 5.19
C LYS A 248 -13.66 22.30 4.34
N TYR A 249 -12.85 23.32 4.62
CA TYR A 249 -12.80 24.54 3.80
C TYR A 249 -12.04 24.34 2.48
N LEU A 250 -11.16 23.34 2.40
CA LEU A 250 -10.26 23.13 1.26
C LEU A 250 -10.77 22.09 0.25
N VAL A 251 -11.50 21.07 0.70
CA VAL A 251 -11.95 19.95 -0.16
C VAL A 251 -13.29 19.38 0.32
N GLU A 252 -14.02 18.69 -0.55
CA GLU A 252 -15.16 17.87 -0.13
C GLU A 252 -14.67 16.76 0.81
N LEU A 253 -14.89 16.95 2.11
CA LEU A 253 -14.45 16.04 3.15
C LEU A 253 -15.60 15.14 3.61
N ASP A 254 -15.37 13.83 3.55
CA ASP A 254 -16.19 12.81 4.19
C ASP A 254 -15.44 12.28 5.42
N TRP A 255 -15.91 12.68 6.61
CA TRP A 255 -15.29 12.35 7.88
C TRP A 255 -16.29 11.65 8.78
N ASP A 256 -15.88 10.54 9.39
CA ASP A 256 -16.72 9.70 10.25
C ASP A 256 -16.90 10.23 11.68
N GLY A 257 -16.28 11.37 12.00
CA GLY A 257 -16.36 11.99 13.33
C GLY A 257 -15.41 11.37 14.35
N CYS A 258 -14.54 10.45 13.96
CA CYS A 258 -13.46 9.99 14.83
C CYS A 258 -12.44 11.12 15.02
N TYR A 259 -12.38 11.64 16.24
CA TYR A 259 -11.32 12.51 16.72
C TYR A 259 -10.61 11.81 17.89
N GLY A 260 -9.35 12.16 18.09
CA GLY A 260 -8.59 11.72 19.25
C GLY A 260 -7.62 12.82 19.60
N GLU A 261 -7.79 13.41 20.78
CA GLU A 261 -6.71 14.19 21.38
C GLU A 261 -5.54 13.23 21.55
N TYR A 262 -4.35 13.72 21.22
CA TYR A 262 -3.12 13.00 21.51
C TYR A 262 -3.04 12.90 23.03
N ASP A 263 -3.51 11.79 23.61
CA ASP A 263 -3.13 11.43 24.97
C ASP A 263 -1.63 11.20 24.87
N SER A 264 -0.85 12.26 25.12
CA SER A 264 0.58 12.16 25.41
C SER A 264 0.85 11.10 26.47
N ASP A 265 -0.19 10.81 27.25
CA ASP A 265 -0.24 9.82 28.29
C ASP A 265 -0.12 8.38 27.76
N TRP A 266 -0.52 8.10 26.51
CA TRP A 266 -0.36 6.77 25.86
C TRP A 266 1.11 6.39 25.67
N LEU A 267 1.98 7.38 25.40
CA LEU A 267 3.43 7.15 25.33
C LEU A 267 4.06 7.06 26.73
N SER A 268 3.51 7.77 27.72
CA SER A 268 4.00 7.64 29.10
C SER A 268 3.55 6.36 29.79
N GLU A 269 2.40 5.77 29.43
CA GLU A 269 2.00 4.44 29.90
C GLU A 269 2.95 3.35 29.36
N LEU A 270 3.47 3.52 28.14
CA LEU A 270 4.53 2.67 27.59
C LEU A 270 5.92 2.92 28.22
N SER A 271 6.15 4.08 28.84
CA SER A 271 7.41 4.38 29.54
C SER A 271 7.39 3.99 31.03
N ASP A 272 6.23 3.98 31.67
CA ASP A 272 6.14 3.91 33.14
C ASP A 272 5.56 2.59 33.67
N GLU A 273 4.93 1.74 32.83
CA GLU A 273 4.42 0.42 33.24
C GLU A 273 5.30 -0.74 32.76
N ASN A 274 6.63 -0.66 32.93
CA ASN A 274 7.41 -1.89 33.07
C ASN A 274 8.68 -1.71 33.92
N GLY A 275 8.45 -1.64 35.24
CA GLY A 275 9.37 -2.23 36.22
C GLY A 275 9.40 -3.77 36.16
N SER A 276 9.04 -4.39 35.03
CA SER A 276 9.55 -5.70 34.67
C SER A 276 10.58 -5.47 33.57
N GLU A 277 11.82 -5.86 33.86
CA GLU A 277 12.87 -6.04 32.88
C GLU A 277 12.32 -7.03 31.81
N THR A 278 11.65 -6.52 30.79
CA THR A 278 11.75 -7.16 29.48
C THR A 278 13.19 -6.95 29.08
N ASP A 279 14.00 -7.94 29.46
CA ASP A 279 15.40 -8.10 29.11
C ASP A 279 15.44 -8.19 27.58
N TRP A 280 15.41 -7.02 26.93
CA TRP A 280 15.66 -6.89 25.51
C TRP A 280 17.01 -7.53 25.30
N THR A 281 17.01 -8.70 24.68
CA THR A 281 18.25 -9.41 24.45
C THR A 281 19.08 -8.57 23.48
N GLU A 282 20.40 -8.71 23.51
CA GLU A 282 21.29 -8.08 22.54
C GLU A 282 20.82 -8.39 21.09
N GLU A 283 20.25 -9.58 20.86
CA GLU A 283 19.65 -10.01 19.59
C GLU A 283 18.42 -9.17 19.18
N ASP A 284 17.57 -8.75 20.11
CA ASP A 284 16.39 -7.93 19.78
C ASP A 284 16.78 -6.50 19.39
N LEU A 285 17.80 -5.95 20.03
CA LEU A 285 18.38 -4.64 19.70
C LEU A 285 19.11 -4.69 18.35
N GLU A 286 19.85 -5.76 18.08
CA GLU A 286 20.46 -6.00 16.77
C GLU A 286 19.41 -6.15 15.67
N LEU A 287 18.29 -6.84 15.94
CA LEU A 287 17.20 -6.98 14.97
C LEU A 287 16.52 -5.64 14.68
N ALA A 288 16.26 -4.83 15.71
CA ALA A 288 15.70 -3.49 15.55
C ALA A 288 16.64 -2.56 14.76
N GLN A 289 17.94 -2.61 15.05
CA GLN A 289 18.95 -1.84 14.32
C GLN A 289 19.09 -2.32 12.87
N LEU A 290 19.02 -3.63 12.63
CA LEU A 290 19.04 -4.21 11.30
C LEU A 290 17.81 -3.78 10.47
N VAL A 291 16.62 -3.78 11.08
CA VAL A 291 15.40 -3.29 10.43
C VAL A 291 15.55 -1.81 10.07
N HIS A 292 16.07 -1.00 10.99
CA HIS A 292 16.33 0.42 10.75
C HIS A 292 17.33 0.64 9.61
N ASP A 293 18.45 -0.10 9.61
CA ASP A 293 19.49 0.01 8.59
C ASP A 293 18.99 -0.44 7.21
N VAL A 294 18.16 -1.49 7.14
CA VAL A 294 17.51 -1.93 5.89
C VAL A 294 16.52 -0.89 5.37
N LEU A 295 15.72 -0.26 6.24
CA LEU A 295 14.76 0.78 5.86
C LEU A 295 15.45 2.05 5.34
N GLU A 296 16.61 2.40 5.90
CA GLU A 296 17.41 3.53 5.44
C GLU A 296 18.35 3.21 4.26
N GLY A 297 18.37 1.96 3.78
CA GLY A 297 19.26 1.54 2.71
C GLY A 297 20.74 1.56 3.08
N ARG A 298 21.07 1.45 4.37
CA ARG A 298 22.45 1.30 4.85
C ARG A 298 22.96 -0.11 4.53
N PRO A 299 24.25 -0.26 4.19
CA PRO A 299 24.84 -1.57 3.98
C PRO A 299 24.79 -2.38 5.28
N VAL A 300 24.10 -3.52 5.24
CA VAL A 300 24.10 -4.51 6.33
C VAL A 300 25.49 -5.14 6.40
N PRO A 301 26.10 -5.31 7.58
CA PRO A 301 27.38 -6.01 7.71
C PRO A 301 27.26 -7.44 7.17
N ASP A 302 28.15 -7.81 6.24
CA ASP A 302 28.31 -9.21 5.83
C ASP A 302 29.06 -9.95 6.95
N ASP A 303 28.34 -10.72 7.77
CA ASP A 303 28.93 -11.71 8.70
C ASP A 303 29.41 -12.99 7.99
#